data_AF-A0A3M0XTK3-F1
#
_entry.id   AF-A0A3M0XTK3-F1
#
_cell.length_a   1.000
_cell.length_b   1.000
_cell.length_c   1.000
_cell.angle_alpha   90.00
_cell.angle_beta   90.00
_cell.angle_gamma   90.00
#
_symmetry.space_group_name_H-M   'P 1'
#
loop_
_entity.id
_entity.type
_entity.pdbx_description
1 polymer ?
#
loop_
_entity_poly.entity_id
_entity_poly.type
_entity_poly.pdbx_seq_one_letter_code
_entity_poly.pdbx_strand_id
1 'polypeptide(L)' 'HVTDERILERWRAAQEQTQVKPLEPEDVAHSILYALESPAHVGVNEVVIRPTRQQT' A
#
# COMPACT_ATOMS: atom_id res chain seq x y z
N HIS A 1 20.23 -2.68 10.20
CA HIS A 1 18.90 -2.65 10.85
C HIS A 1 18.06 -1.58 10.18
N VAL A 2 16.79 -1.87 9.88
CA VAL A 2 15.85 -0.91 9.27
C VAL A 2 15.52 0.27 10.24
N THR A 3 15.82 0.11 11.52
CA THR A 3 15.63 1.10 12.61
C THR A 3 16.79 2.08 12.80
N ASP A 4 17.76 2.18 11.89
CA ASP A 4 18.77 3.25 11.94
C ASP A 4 18.05 4.61 11.79
N GLU A 5 18.19 5.50 12.78
CA GLU A 5 17.44 6.77 12.86
C GLU A 5 17.58 7.61 11.58
N ARG A 6 18.77 7.56 10.97
CA ARG A 6 19.07 8.26 9.70
C ARG A 6 18.24 7.75 8.53
N ILE A 7 17.84 6.48 8.55
CA ILE A 7 16.96 5.90 7.53
C ILE A 7 15.54 6.42 7.77
N LEU A 8 15.02 6.30 9.00
CA LEU A 8 13.66 6.75 9.34
C LEU A 8 13.42 8.24 9.04
N GLU A 9 14.41 9.10 9.30
CA GLU A 9 14.35 10.53 8.95
C GLU A 9 14.25 10.75 7.44
N ARG A 10 15.06 10.04 6.65
CA ARG A 10 15.00 10.13 5.18
C ARG A 10 13.65 9.67 4.62
N TRP A 11 13.06 8.61 5.19
CA TRP A 11 11.73 8.13 4.79
C TRP A 11 10.64 9.16 5.11
N ARG A 12 10.66 9.77 6.29
CA ARG A 12 9.71 10.83 6.66
C ARG A 12 9.83 12.05 5.76
N ALA A 13 11.05 12.55 5.52
CA ALA A 13 11.28 13.69 4.63
C ALA A 13 10.80 13.41 3.19
N ALA A 14 10.99 12.19 2.68
CA ALA A 14 10.48 11.80 1.37
C ALA A 14 8.95 11.72 1.33
N GLN A 15 8.30 11.25 2.40
CA GLN A 15 6.84 11.23 2.49
C GLN A 15 6.24 12.65 2.51
N GLU A 16 6.84 13.57 3.27
CA GLU A 16 6.40 14.96 3.32
C GLU A 16 6.51 15.66 1.95
N GLN A 17 7.56 15.36 1.18
CA GLN A 17 7.77 15.94 -0.15
C GLN A 17 6.79 15.44 -1.22
N THR A 18 6.34 14.19 -1.11
CA THR A 18 5.51 13.57 -2.15
C THR A 18 4.02 13.92 -2.02
N GLN A 19 3.54 14.35 -0.84
CA GLN A 19 2.11 14.59 -0.55
C GLN A 19 1.18 13.42 -0.93
N VAL A 20 1.75 12.22 -1.16
CA VAL A 20 1.02 10.99 -1.47
C VAL A 20 0.73 10.32 -0.14
N LYS A 21 -0.55 10.12 0.17
CA LYS A 21 -0.94 9.31 1.33
C LYS A 21 -0.47 7.86 1.09
N PRO A 22 0.38 7.27 1.93
CA PRO A 22 0.76 5.87 1.80
C PRO A 22 -0.46 4.97 2.01
N LEU A 23 -0.36 3.71 1.54
CA LEU A 23 -1.34 2.71 1.92
C LEU A 23 -1.20 2.40 3.40
N GLU A 24 -2.32 2.35 4.10
CA GLU A 24 -2.41 1.87 5.47
C GLU A 24 -2.60 0.34 5.48
N PRO A 25 -2.27 -0.36 6.58
CA PRO A 25 -2.49 -1.81 6.68
C PRO A 25 -3.94 -2.24 6.37
N GLU A 26 -4.91 -1.39 6.72
CA GLU A 26 -6.33 -1.62 6.46
C GLU A 26 -6.64 -1.65 4.97
N ASP A 27 -5.94 -0.87 4.14
CA ASP A 27 -6.14 -0.87 2.69
C ASP A 27 -5.76 -2.23 2.08
N VAL A 28 -4.68 -2.84 2.59
CA VAL A 28 -4.26 -4.20 2.20
C VAL A 28 -5.27 -5.23 2.67
N ALA A 29 -5.71 -5.16 3.93
CA ALA A 29 -6.70 -6.08 4.48
C ALA A 29 -8.01 -6.07 3.68
N HIS A 30 -8.52 -4.89 3.30
CA HIS A 30 -9.71 -4.78 2.47
C HIS A 30 -9.52 -5.41 1.08
N SER A 31 -8.34 -5.26 0.47
CA SER A 31 -8.06 -5.88 -0.84
C SER A 31 -8.09 -7.41 -0.79
N ILE A 32 -7.65 -8.00 0.33
CA ILE A 32 -7.72 -9.43 0.58
C ILE A 32 -9.18 -9.87 0.74
N LEU A 33 -9.96 -9.16 1.57
CA LEU A 33 -11.38 -9.47 1.77
C LEU A 33 -12.15 -9.42 0.44
N TYR A 34 -11.93 -8.39 -0.37
CA TYR A 34 -12.52 -8.27 -1.69
C TYR A 34 -12.23 -9.48 -2.60
N ALA A 35 -10.98 -9.98 -2.58
CA ALA A 35 -10.62 -11.16 -3.35
C ALA A 35 -11.29 -12.45 -2.82
N LEU A 36 -11.40 -12.60 -1.50
CA LEU A 36 -12.01 -13.77 -0.86
C LEU A 36 -13.54 -13.80 -0.97
N GLU A 37 -14.19 -12.64 -0.97
CA GLU A 37 -15.64 -12.49 -1.10
C GLU A 37 -16.13 -12.60 -2.55
N SER A 38 -15.21 -12.76 -3.51
CA SER A 38 -15.55 -12.94 -4.92
C SER A 38 -16.44 -14.18 -5.14
N PRO A 39 -17.41 -14.14 -6.07
CA PRO A 39 -18.29 -15.27 -6.34
C PRO A 39 -17.53 -16.55 -6.69
N ALA A 40 -18.09 -17.72 -6.37
CA ALA A 40 -17.40 -19.02 -6.54
C ALA A 40 -16.90 -19.34 -7.96
N HIS A 41 -17.46 -18.71 -9.00
CA HIS A 41 -17.03 -18.89 -10.38
C HIS A 41 -15.96 -17.88 -10.82
N VAL A 42 -15.44 -17.05 -9.91
CA VAL A 42 -14.44 -16.02 -10.18
C VAL A 42 -13.12 -16.40 -9.52
N GLY A 43 -12.06 -16.46 -10.32
CA GLY A 43 -10.69 -16.59 -9.83
C GLY A 43 -9.96 -15.25 -9.88
N VAL A 44 -9.48 -14.76 -8.74
CA VAL A 44 -8.67 -13.55 -8.65
C VAL A 44 -7.19 -13.94 -8.66
N ASN A 45 -6.48 -13.62 -9.74
CA ASN A 45 -5.06 -13.97 -9.90
C ASN A 45 -4.10 -12.95 -9.28
N GLU A 46 -4.42 -11.66 -9.41
CA GLU A 46 -3.58 -10.57 -8.93
C GLU A 46 -4.44 -9.37 -8.51
N VAL A 47 -4.04 -8.72 -7.42
CA VAL A 47 -4.61 -7.47 -6.95
C VAL A 47 -3.49 -6.46 -6.76
N VAL A 48 -3.41 -5.47 -7.65
CA VAL A 48 -2.41 -4.39 -7.58
C VAL A 48 -3.06 -3.16 -6.97
N ILE A 49 -2.68 -2.83 -5.74
CA ILE A 49 -3.12 -1.61 -5.03
C ILE A 49 -1.96 -0.63 -4.90
N ARG A 50 -2.28 0.66 -5.05
CA ARG A 50 -1.33 1.77 -4.95
C ARG A 50 -2.05 3.05 -4.54
N PRO A 51 -1.38 3.99 -3.85
CA PRO A 51 -1.90 5.34 -3.66
C PRO A 51 -2.26 5.99 -4.99
N THR A 52 -3.41 6.64 -5.06
CA THR A 52 -3.96 7.21 -6.31
C THR A 52 -3.08 8.30 -6.93
N ARG A 53 -2.28 9.00 -6.11
CA ARG A 53 -1.35 10.04 -6.56
C ARG A 53 0.06 9.54 -6.84
N GLN A 54 0.31 8.24 -6.69
CA GLN A 54 1.59 7.64 -7.10
C GLN A 54 1.70 7.65 -8.63
N GLN A 55 2.71 8.31 -9.17
CA GLN A 55 3.02 8.30 -10.59
C GLN A 55 3.63 6.95 -10.99
N THR A 56 3.36 6.48 -12.22
CA THR A 56 3.85 5.20 -12.78
C THR A 56 5.16 5.40 -13.51
#